data_AF-A0A522E8N2-F1
#
_entry.id   AF-A0A522E8N2-F1
#
_cell.length_a   1.000
_cell.length_b   1.000
_cell.length_c   1.000
_cell.angle_alpha   90.00
_cell.angle_beta   90.00
_cell.angle_gamma   90.00
#
_symmetry.space_group_name_H-M   'P 1'
#
loop_
_entity.id
_entity.type
_entity.pdbx_description
1 polymer ?
#
loop_
_entity_poly.entity_id
_entity_poly.type
_entity_poly.pdbx_seq_one_letter_code
_entity_poly.pdbx_strand_id
1 'polypeptide(L)'
;MTREEVVKLVQDSDLSDSAKSTWIARITKEGLTQDVLDELKDAFQAEIDAGFEKLGVDISNTPEYKEREAAMVAQIEAIQADFDQKMAQNTKLLNDLQANASQVMDAIKTEEVKASME
;
A
#
# COMPACT_ATOMS: atom_id res chain seq x y z
N MET A 1 3.37 -5.15 0.56
CA MET A 1 3.57 -5.21 -0.90
C MET A 1 4.23 -3.95 -1.45
N THR A 2 4.83 -3.98 -2.64
CA THR A 2 5.29 -2.83 -3.41
C THR A 2 4.15 -2.26 -4.28
N ARG A 3 4.31 -1.04 -4.78
CA ARG A 3 3.40 -0.43 -5.77
C ARG A 3 3.17 -1.35 -6.98
N GLU A 4 4.21 -2.07 -7.40
CA GLU A 4 4.16 -3.00 -8.54
C GLU A 4 3.29 -4.23 -8.24
N GLU A 5 3.30 -4.73 -7.00
CA GLU A 5 2.46 -5.85 -6.59
C GLU A 5 0.98 -5.45 -6.51
N VAL A 6 0.65 -4.24 -6.04
CA VAL A 6 -0.74 -3.73 -6.05
C VAL A 6 -1.23 -3.49 -7.47
N VAL A 7 -0.37 -2.91 -8.33
CA VAL A 7 -0.70 -2.72 -9.75
C VAL A 7 -0.96 -4.06 -10.44
N LYS A 8 -0.16 -5.09 -10.15
CA LYS A 8 -0.44 -6.46 -10.62
C LYS A 8 -1.79 -6.98 -10.13
N LEU A 9 -2.11 -6.81 -8.85
CA LEU A 9 -3.39 -7.22 -8.28
C LEU A 9 -4.58 -6.55 -8.99
N VAL A 10 -4.46 -5.27 -9.31
CA VAL A 10 -5.47 -4.56 -10.12
C VAL A 10 -5.53 -5.11 -11.54
N GLN A 11 -4.38 -5.37 -12.19
CA GLN A 11 -4.34 -5.92 -13.55
C GLN A 11 -4.95 -7.32 -13.65
N ASP A 12 -4.69 -8.17 -12.66
CA ASP A 12 -5.11 -9.58 -12.61
C ASP A 12 -6.55 -9.75 -12.10
N SER A 13 -7.20 -8.67 -11.65
CA SER A 13 -8.57 -8.70 -11.17
C SER A 13 -9.62 -8.79 -12.29
N ASP A 14 -10.87 -9.06 -11.90
CA ASP A 14 -12.02 -9.03 -12.81
C ASP A 14 -12.61 -7.63 -13.03
N LEU A 15 -11.95 -6.57 -12.54
CA LEU A 15 -12.37 -5.19 -12.77
C LEU A 15 -12.40 -4.88 -14.28
N SER A 16 -13.30 -3.98 -14.68
CA SER A 16 -13.29 -3.47 -16.06
C SER A 16 -11.97 -2.78 -16.42
N ASP A 17 -11.55 -2.84 -17.68
CA ASP A 17 -10.29 -2.22 -18.15
C ASP A 17 -10.21 -0.72 -17.85
N SER A 18 -11.37 -0.04 -17.86
CA SER A 18 -11.50 1.36 -17.45
C SER A 18 -11.20 1.54 -15.97
N ALA A 19 -11.81 0.73 -15.09
CA ALA A 19 -11.56 0.76 -13.65
C ALA A 19 -10.10 0.40 -13.32
N LYS A 20 -9.53 -0.61 -14.00
CA LYS A 20 -8.12 -0.98 -13.88
C LYS A 20 -7.20 0.20 -14.19
N SER A 21 -7.43 0.86 -15.32
CA SER A 21 -6.64 2.02 -15.75
C SER A 21 -6.74 3.18 -14.76
N THR A 22 -7.95 3.45 -14.25
CA THR A 22 -8.19 4.48 -13.22
C THR A 22 -7.45 4.18 -11.93
N TRP A 23 -7.53 2.94 -11.44
CA TRP A 23 -6.86 2.55 -10.20
C TRP A 23 -5.34 2.54 -10.32
N ILE A 24 -4.79 2.05 -11.42
CA ILE A 24 -3.35 2.11 -11.68
C ILE A 24 -2.86 3.56 -11.74
N ALA A 25 -3.59 4.45 -12.42
CA ALA A 25 -3.25 5.87 -12.48
C ALA A 25 -3.30 6.53 -11.09
N ARG A 26 -4.30 6.18 -10.28
CA ARG A 26 -4.49 6.71 -8.93
C ARG A 26 -3.40 6.23 -7.97
N ILE A 27 -3.09 4.92 -7.96
CA ILE A 27 -1.98 4.33 -7.19
C ILE A 27 -0.63 4.96 -7.59
N THR A 28 -0.44 5.25 -8.88
CA THR A 28 0.79 5.87 -9.41
C THR A 28 0.92 7.34 -9.01
N LYS A 29 -0.19 8.07 -8.93
CA LYS A 29 -0.23 9.51 -8.67
C LYS A 29 -0.30 9.85 -7.17
N GLU A 30 -1.18 9.19 -6.44
CA GLU A 30 -1.48 9.46 -5.03
C GLU A 30 -0.64 8.58 -4.09
N GLY A 31 -0.14 7.44 -4.58
CA GLY A 31 0.57 6.46 -3.77
C GLY A 31 -0.37 5.44 -3.13
N LEU A 32 0.23 4.51 -2.39
CA LEU A 32 -0.51 3.53 -1.59
C LEU A 32 -0.82 4.15 -0.23
N THR A 33 -1.75 5.10 -0.21
CA THR A 33 -2.28 5.63 1.04
C THR A 33 -3.37 4.70 1.57
N GLN A 34 -3.66 4.80 2.87
CA GLN A 34 -4.70 3.99 3.50
C GLN A 34 -6.07 4.22 2.83
N ASP A 35 -6.43 5.48 2.56
CA ASP A 35 -7.65 5.83 1.83
C ASP A 35 -7.72 5.18 0.44
N VAL A 36 -6.60 5.15 -0.30
CA VAL A 36 -6.54 4.52 -1.62
C VAL A 36 -6.70 3.00 -1.52
N LEU A 37 -6.17 2.38 -0.48
CA LEU A 37 -6.32 0.95 -0.24
C LEU A 37 -7.74 0.58 0.20
N ASP A 38 -8.36 1.39 1.06
CA ASP A 38 -9.73 1.18 1.53
C ASP A 38 -10.73 1.34 0.36
N GLU A 39 -10.59 2.39 -0.44
CA GLU A 39 -11.45 2.56 -1.62
C GLU A 39 -11.20 1.49 -2.70
N LEU A 40 -9.96 0.98 -2.83
CA LEU A 40 -9.65 -0.13 -3.73
C LEU A 40 -10.31 -1.44 -3.26
N LYS A 41 -10.35 -1.67 -1.94
CA LYS A 41 -11.05 -2.80 -1.33
C LYS A 41 -12.55 -2.74 -1.62
N ASP A 42 -13.16 -1.57 -1.46
CA ASP A 42 -14.58 -1.36 -1.77
C ASP A 42 -14.88 -1.62 -3.26
N ALA A 43 -13.99 -1.18 -4.16
CA ALA A 43 -14.13 -1.41 -5.59
C ALA A 43 -14.06 -2.91 -5.95
N PHE A 44 -13.20 -3.68 -5.30
CA PHE A 44 -13.15 -5.14 -5.50
C PHE A 44 -14.39 -5.84 -4.93
N GLN A 45 -14.86 -5.44 -3.76
CA GLN A 45 -16.06 -6.00 -3.14
C GLN A 45 -17.29 -5.76 -4.04
N ALA A 46 -17.44 -4.54 -4.57
CA ALA A 46 -18.54 -4.19 -5.46
C ALA A 46 -18.56 -5.03 -6.75
N GLU A 47 -17.39 -5.35 -7.31
CA GLU A 47 -17.34 -6.16 -8.54
C GLU A 47 -17.61 -7.64 -8.28
N ILE A 48 -17.20 -8.15 -7.11
CA ILE A 48 -17.60 -9.47 -6.63
C ILE A 48 -19.12 -9.53 -6.51
N ASP A 49 -19.71 -8.56 -5.79
CA ASP A 49 -21.15 -8.50 -5.59
C ASP A 49 -21.90 -8.41 -6.94
N ALA A 50 -21.44 -7.57 -7.88
CA ALA A 50 -22.04 -7.42 -9.20
C ALA A 50 -21.89 -8.68 -10.10
N GLY A 51 -20.76 -9.37 -10.04
CA GLY A 51 -20.54 -10.63 -10.75
C GLY A 51 -21.51 -11.73 -10.30
N PHE A 52 -21.88 -11.71 -9.03
CA PHE A 52 -22.80 -12.67 -8.43
C PHE A 52 -24.27 -12.24 -8.51
N GLU A 53 -24.60 -10.95 -8.45
CA GLU A 53 -25.95 -10.44 -8.79
C GLU A 53 -26.36 -10.83 -10.22
N LYS A 54 -25.41 -10.79 -11.17
CA LYS A 54 -25.64 -11.26 -12.55
C LYS A 54 -25.99 -12.75 -12.65
N LEU A 55 -25.65 -13.56 -11.64
CA LEU A 55 -26.03 -14.97 -11.56
C LEU A 55 -27.45 -15.16 -11.00
N GLY A 56 -28.14 -14.09 -10.58
CA GLY A 56 -29.58 -14.07 -10.28
C GLY A 56 -29.99 -14.84 -9.03
N VAL A 57 -29.04 -15.20 -8.16
CA VAL A 57 -29.26 -15.91 -6.91
C VAL A 57 -28.63 -15.08 -5.79
N ASP A 58 -29.39 -14.83 -4.72
CA ASP A 58 -28.85 -14.23 -3.49
C ASP A 58 -27.87 -15.23 -2.84
N ILE A 59 -26.60 -15.10 -3.20
CA ILE A 59 -25.53 -15.96 -2.71
C ILE A 59 -24.75 -15.36 -1.54
N SER A 60 -25.18 -14.22 -1.00
CA SER A 60 -24.54 -13.57 0.17
C SER A 60 -24.42 -14.52 1.39
N ASN A 61 -25.23 -15.57 1.42
CA ASN A 61 -25.19 -16.63 2.44
C ASN A 61 -24.55 -17.95 1.99
N THR A 62 -24.00 -18.04 0.78
CA THR A 62 -23.32 -19.27 0.36
C THR A 62 -21.94 -19.38 1.01
N PRO A 63 -21.46 -20.61 1.28
CA PRO A 63 -20.11 -20.83 1.79
C PRO A 63 -19.02 -20.26 0.87
N GLU A 64 -19.21 -20.34 -0.45
CA GLU A 64 -18.24 -19.86 -1.44
C GLU A 64 -18.12 -18.33 -1.48
N TYR A 65 -19.22 -17.59 -1.26
CA TYR A 65 -19.17 -16.13 -1.09
C TYR A 65 -18.35 -15.76 0.14
N LYS A 66 -18.64 -16.39 1.28
CA LYS A 66 -17.94 -16.14 2.55
C LYS A 66 -16.47 -16.54 2.49
N GLU A 67 -16.12 -17.62 1.78
CA GLU A 67 -14.71 -18.01 1.58
C GLU A 67 -13.96 -17.01 0.69
N ARG A 68 -14.55 -16.58 -0.43
CA ARG A 68 -13.90 -15.59 -1.30
C ARG A 68 -13.75 -14.24 -0.61
N GLU A 69 -14.80 -13.77 0.05
CA GLU A 69 -14.78 -12.54 0.84
C GLU A 69 -13.70 -12.63 1.93
N ALA A 70 -13.69 -13.69 2.74
CA ALA A 70 -12.70 -13.88 3.79
C ALA A 70 -11.26 -13.96 3.24
N ALA A 71 -11.05 -14.65 2.11
CA ALA A 71 -9.74 -14.76 1.49
C ALA A 71 -9.23 -13.42 0.94
N MET A 72 -10.13 -12.59 0.40
CA MET A 72 -9.76 -11.28 -0.13
C MET A 72 -9.54 -10.26 0.99
N VAL A 73 -10.40 -10.26 2.02
CA VAL A 73 -10.21 -9.46 3.22
C VAL A 73 -8.89 -9.81 3.92
N ALA A 74 -8.59 -11.10 4.09
CA ALA A 74 -7.34 -11.55 4.71
C ALA A 74 -6.11 -11.14 3.88
N GLN A 75 -6.20 -11.17 2.54
CA GLN A 75 -5.12 -10.67 1.69
C GLN A 75 -4.93 -9.17 1.86
N ILE A 76 -6.01 -8.39 1.94
CA ILE A 76 -5.92 -6.93 2.10
C ILE A 76 -5.40 -6.54 3.48
N GLU A 77 -5.85 -7.20 4.54
CA GLU A 77 -5.33 -6.97 5.90
C GLU A 77 -3.85 -7.36 6.01
N ALA A 78 -3.43 -8.48 5.40
CA ALA A 78 -2.03 -8.85 5.33
C ALA A 78 -1.19 -7.83 4.54
N ILE A 79 -1.76 -7.26 3.47
CA ILE A 79 -1.14 -6.17 2.68
C ILE A 79 -0.96 -4.91 3.53
N GLN A 80 -1.99 -4.54 4.30
CA GLN A 80 -1.99 -3.35 5.16
C GLN A 80 -0.95 -3.49 6.30
N ALA A 81 -0.91 -4.65 6.95
CA ALA A 81 0.08 -4.95 7.98
C ALA A 81 1.54 -4.94 7.47
N ASP A 82 1.81 -5.52 6.29
CA ASP A 82 3.15 -5.49 5.68
C ASP A 82 3.55 -4.07 5.25
N PHE A 83 2.58 -3.25 4.80
CA PHE A 83 2.82 -1.86 4.45
C PHE A 83 3.19 -1.03 5.70
N ASP A 84 2.40 -1.13 6.77
CA ASP A 84 2.65 -0.41 8.02
C ASP A 84 4.01 -0.78 8.61
N GLN A 85 4.37 -2.06 8.57
CA GLN A 85 5.67 -2.54 9.03
C GLN A 85 6.83 -1.96 8.19
N LYS A 86 6.69 -1.92 6.85
CA LYS A 86 7.71 -1.35 5.96
C LYS A 86 7.82 0.16 6.08
N MET A 87 6.71 0.87 6.27
CA MET A 87 6.72 2.30 6.54
C MET A 87 7.41 2.61 7.87
N ALA A 88 7.10 1.86 8.93
CA ALA A 88 7.80 1.99 10.21
C ALA A 88 9.31 1.74 10.09
N GLN A 89 9.72 0.76 9.27
CA GLN A 89 11.13 0.52 8.98
C GLN A 89 11.78 1.66 8.18
N ASN A 90 11.10 2.20 7.16
CA ASN A 90 11.60 3.34 6.40
C ASN A 90 11.72 4.61 7.25
N THR A 91 10.76 4.88 8.13
CA THR A 91 10.83 6.00 9.08
C THR A 91 12.00 5.82 10.04
N LYS A 92 12.25 4.59 10.51
CA LYS A 92 13.43 4.29 11.34
C LYS A 92 14.72 4.51 10.56
N LEU A 93 14.80 4.03 9.32
CA LEU A 93 15.98 4.21 8.48
C LEU A 93 16.26 5.69 8.20
N LEU A 94 15.22 6.49 7.94
CA LEU A 94 15.32 7.94 7.75
C LEU A 94 15.80 8.65 9.02
N ASN A 95 15.27 8.28 10.18
CA ASN A 95 15.72 8.83 11.47
C ASN A 95 17.19 8.47 11.76
N ASP A 96 17.60 7.23 11.49
CA ASP A 96 18.99 6.79 11.67
C ASP A 96 19.94 7.52 10.71
N LEU A 97 19.50 7.77 9.47
CA LEU A 97 20.28 8.50 8.46
C LEU A 97 20.38 10.00 8.82
N GLN A 98 19.30 10.60 9.34
CA GLN A 98 19.27 11.98 9.81
C GLN A 98 20.13 12.16 11.08
N ALA A 99 20.14 11.18 11.97
CA ALA A 99 21.00 11.17 13.16
C ALA A 99 22.48 11.06 12.77
N ASN A 100 22.84 10.15 11.86
CA ASN A 100 24.20 10.04 11.33
C ASN A 100 24.64 11.30 10.59
N ALA A 101 23.78 11.89 9.75
CA ALA A 101 24.09 13.13 9.04
C ALA A 101 24.34 14.30 10.00
N SER A 102 23.58 14.37 11.10
CA SER A 102 23.77 15.39 12.14
C SER A 102 25.09 15.20 12.88
N GLN A 103 25.45 13.97 13.23
CA GLN A 103 26.75 13.66 13.85
C GLN A 103 27.94 13.98 12.94
N VAL A 104 27.83 13.66 11.65
CA VAL A 104 28.87 13.98 10.66
C VAL A 104 29.00 15.50 10.48
N MET A 105 27.89 16.24 10.43
CA MET A 105 27.95 17.71 10.38
C MET A 105 28.56 18.33 11.63
N ASP A 106 28.25 17.81 12.81
CA ASP A 106 28.85 18.31 14.06
C ASP A 106 30.35 18.01 14.12
N ALA A 107 30.79 16.84 13.64
CA ALA A 107 32.20 16.51 13.52
C ALA A 107 32.94 17.46 12.57
N ILE A 108 32.36 17.74 11.39
CA ILE A 108 32.94 18.68 10.41
C ILE A 108 33.05 20.09 10.98
N LYS A 109 31.99 20.60 11.62
CA LYS A 109 32.03 21.92 12.28
C LYS A 109 33.09 21.99 13.38
N THR A 110 33.24 20.91 14.14
CA THR A 110 34.25 20.84 15.20
C THR A 110 35.67 20.86 14.62
N GLU A 111 35.91 20.17 13.50
CA GLU A 111 37.20 20.23 12.79
C GLU A 111 37.45 21.61 12.16
N GLU A 112 36.46 22.24 11.52
CA GLU A 112 36.60 23.61 10.99
C GLU A 112 36.94 24.62 12.09
N VAL A 113 36.25 24.55 13.23
CA VAL A 113 36.55 25.42 14.38
C VAL A 113 37.97 25.20 14.88
N LYS A 114 38.41 23.93 14.98
CA LYS A 114 39.80 23.60 15.37
C LYS A 114 40.82 24.15 14.37
N ALA A 115 40.59 23.98 13.08
CA ALA A 115 41.48 24.46 12.02
C ALA A 115 41.53 25.99 11.94
N SER A 116 40.48 26.69 12.38
CA SER A 116 40.45 28.16 12.44
C SER A 116 41.14 28.76 13.66
N MET A 117 41.52 27.94 14.64
CA MET A 117 42.19 28.36 15.88
C MET A 117 43.71 28.11 15.87
N GLU A 118 44.24 27.44 14.84
CA GLU A 118 45.68 27.34 14.53
C GLU A 118 46.12 28.46 13.57
#